data_AF-A0A6G0SNU9-F1
#
_entry.id   AF-A0A6G0SNU9-F1
#
_cell.length_a   1.000
_cell.length_b   1.000
_cell.length_c   1.000
_cell.angle_alpha   90.00
_cell.angle_beta   90.00
_cell.angle_gamma   90.00
#
_symmetry.space_group_name_H-M   'P 1'
#
loop_
_entity.id
_entity.type
_entity.pdbx_description
1 polymer ?
#
loop_
_entity_poly.entity_id
_entity_poly.type
_entity_poly.pdbx_seq_one_letter_code
_entity_poly.pdbx_strand_id
1 'polypeptide(L)'
;MKGLTLGALAASAVQVLAPNSLQFNEHEFQRSPKEAQEAAREAAKLVKPGDLIFITTSGLVYSVGRYLTENAYDHVVVVLDESTVLHVGMPSVKLMPLERLLLPQRQPVVLRVPMSEPELQLFLRCARQLIGCKYDVARAYQLMLRLVLKRMTGSTPLPKLPLDVKSNAWICSDSIIVLLAGCCKAFRKALVKARQETELDIFTLGSASMTDFQRIRRIQPGIISRVPLPVVNYTLTPRQRSWRAYIPEMVRFAQSVQDGTLKWPLLAPEVFPKVHEIATAIPPTSWPVKRKIQVLGYVIVFLTMLRRGLTVRRVLLRAVEVLMLRYVAQHVMLHLQSSSAFGTAKL
;
A
#
# COMPACT_ATOMS: atom_id res chain seq x y z
N MET A 1 -13.08 -33.23 -8.12
CA MET A 1 -12.02 -32.20 -8.16
C MET A 1 -12.03 -31.43 -6.85
N LYS A 2 -10.96 -31.51 -6.04
CA LYS A 2 -10.84 -30.74 -4.79
C LYS A 2 -10.71 -29.27 -5.16
N GLY A 3 -11.68 -28.44 -4.79
CA GLY A 3 -11.71 -27.02 -5.11
C GLY A 3 -10.46 -26.32 -4.58
N LEU A 4 -9.66 -25.72 -5.48
CA LEU A 4 -8.64 -24.77 -5.07
C LEU A 4 -9.34 -23.62 -4.35
N THR A 5 -9.11 -23.51 -3.04
CA THR A 5 -9.64 -22.40 -2.25
C THR A 5 -9.01 -21.09 -2.72
N LEU A 6 -9.80 -19.99 -2.73
CA LEU A 6 -9.36 -18.65 -3.13
C LEU A 6 -8.05 -18.22 -2.42
N GLY A 7 -7.83 -18.69 -1.19
CA GLY A 7 -6.61 -18.46 -0.42
C GLY A 7 -5.36 -19.13 -0.98
N ALA A 8 -5.48 -20.32 -1.58
CA ALA A 8 -4.35 -21.02 -2.20
C ALA A 8 -3.91 -20.32 -3.49
N LEU A 9 -4.86 -19.82 -4.29
CA LEU A 9 -4.59 -19.04 -5.49
C LEU A 9 -3.98 -17.68 -5.15
N ALA A 10 -4.51 -16.97 -4.14
CA ALA A 10 -3.92 -15.72 -3.67
C ALA A 10 -2.51 -15.92 -3.09
N ALA A 11 -2.25 -17.00 -2.36
CA ALA A 11 -0.92 -17.31 -1.84
C ALA A 11 0.08 -17.60 -2.98
N SER A 12 -0.30 -18.42 -3.96
CA SER A 12 0.51 -18.67 -5.17
C SER A 12 0.75 -17.36 -5.94
N ALA A 13 -0.24 -16.48 -5.98
CA ALA A 13 -0.15 -15.19 -6.63
C ALA A 13 0.91 -14.28 -6.01
N VAL A 14 0.84 -14.14 -4.70
CA VAL A 14 1.76 -13.29 -3.94
C VAL A 14 3.17 -13.90 -3.94
N GLN A 15 3.33 -15.22 -3.98
CA GLN A 15 4.63 -15.87 -4.05
C GLN A 15 5.39 -15.52 -5.34
N VAL A 16 4.69 -15.50 -6.48
CA VAL A 16 5.27 -15.15 -7.78
C VAL A 16 5.56 -13.65 -7.88
N LEU A 17 4.64 -12.83 -7.41
CA LEU A 17 4.72 -11.36 -7.51
C LEU A 17 5.64 -10.73 -6.45
N ALA A 18 5.85 -11.42 -5.35
CA ALA A 18 6.50 -10.92 -4.16
C ALA A 18 7.31 -12.06 -3.48
N PRO A 19 8.32 -12.61 -4.17
CA PRO A 19 9.09 -13.76 -3.66
C PRO A 19 9.85 -13.44 -2.37
N ASN A 20 10.16 -12.16 -2.15
CA ASN A 20 10.81 -11.67 -0.94
C ASN A 20 9.82 -11.36 0.19
N SER A 21 8.53 -11.70 0.05
CA SER A 21 7.57 -11.61 1.14
C SER A 21 8.04 -12.41 2.36
N LEU A 22 7.75 -11.89 3.56
CA LEU A 22 8.04 -12.61 4.81
C LEU A 22 7.35 -13.99 4.86
N GLN A 23 6.27 -14.16 4.10
CA GLN A 23 5.51 -15.41 4.04
C GLN A 23 6.27 -16.57 3.37
N PHE A 24 7.10 -16.33 2.36
CA PHE A 24 7.62 -17.39 1.48
C PHE A 24 9.11 -17.69 1.64
N ASN A 25 9.83 -16.88 2.40
CA ASN A 25 11.28 -17.00 2.53
C ASN A 25 11.72 -17.38 3.95
N GLU A 26 11.25 -18.52 4.47
CA GLU A 26 11.51 -18.92 5.86
C GLU A 26 13.00 -19.00 6.21
N HIS A 27 13.82 -19.47 5.26
CA HIS A 27 15.27 -19.58 5.39
C HIS A 27 16.03 -18.37 4.84
N GLU A 28 15.42 -17.19 4.80
CA GLU A 28 16.06 -15.96 4.28
C GLU A 28 17.34 -15.62 5.03
N PHE A 29 17.31 -15.75 6.35
CA PHE A 29 18.46 -15.45 7.20
C PHE A 29 19.63 -16.38 6.89
N GLN A 30 19.40 -17.69 6.86
CA GLN A 30 20.43 -18.69 6.58
C GLN A 30 21.02 -18.57 5.17
N ARG A 31 20.21 -18.10 4.20
CA ARG A 31 20.64 -17.87 2.82
C ARG A 31 21.31 -16.51 2.58
N SER A 32 21.24 -15.60 3.55
CA SER A 32 21.85 -14.27 3.42
C SER A 32 23.38 -14.35 3.57
N PRO A 33 24.15 -13.41 2.98
CA PRO A 33 25.59 -13.34 3.18
C PRO A 33 25.97 -13.29 4.67
N LYS A 34 27.12 -13.86 5.06
CA LYS A 34 27.58 -13.88 6.46
C LYS A 34 27.63 -12.49 7.09
N GLU A 35 28.14 -11.50 6.35
CA GLU A 35 28.17 -10.09 6.77
C GLU A 35 26.77 -9.55 7.13
N ALA A 36 25.74 -9.91 6.35
CA ALA A 36 24.37 -9.50 6.62
C ALA A 36 23.78 -10.22 7.85
N GLN A 37 24.13 -11.49 8.06
CA GLN A 37 23.75 -12.24 9.25
C GLN A 37 24.39 -11.66 10.51
N GLU A 38 25.69 -11.35 10.46
CA GLU A 38 26.43 -10.72 11.56
C GLU A 38 25.87 -9.34 11.87
N ALA A 39 25.60 -8.51 10.85
CA ALA A 39 24.97 -7.21 11.04
C ALA A 39 23.60 -7.31 11.72
N ALA A 40 22.80 -8.32 11.37
CA ALA A 40 21.50 -8.59 11.99
C ALA A 40 21.63 -9.06 13.44
N ARG A 41 22.62 -9.91 13.75
CA ARG A 41 22.96 -10.33 15.12
C ARG A 41 23.40 -9.17 16.00
N GLU A 42 24.28 -8.31 15.48
CA GLU A 42 24.71 -7.11 16.22
C GLU A 42 23.55 -6.14 16.44
N ALA A 43 22.66 -5.98 15.45
CA ALA A 43 21.45 -5.21 15.62
C ALA A 43 20.51 -5.81 16.69
N ALA A 44 20.36 -7.14 16.72
CA ALA A 44 19.47 -7.83 17.66
C ALA A 44 19.82 -7.54 19.12
N LYS A 45 21.12 -7.39 19.45
CA LYS A 45 21.59 -7.03 20.81
C LYS A 45 21.09 -5.67 21.30
N LEU A 46 20.68 -4.77 20.40
CA LEU A 46 20.22 -3.41 20.73
C LEU A 46 18.69 -3.33 20.88
N VAL A 47 17.99 -4.32 20.34
CA VAL A 47 16.53 -4.39 20.32
C VAL A 47 16.04 -4.98 21.63
N LYS A 48 14.90 -4.48 22.13
CA LYS A 48 14.28 -4.93 23.37
C LYS A 48 12.83 -5.36 23.14
N PRO A 49 12.28 -6.23 24.00
CA PRO A 49 10.85 -6.52 24.02
C PRO A 49 10.03 -5.22 24.06
N GLY A 50 8.98 -5.15 23.25
CA GLY A 50 8.14 -3.96 23.09
C GLY A 50 8.57 -3.01 21.98
N ASP A 51 9.78 -3.17 21.42
CA ASP A 51 10.20 -2.40 20.25
C ASP A 51 9.36 -2.74 19.02
N LEU A 52 9.18 -1.75 18.15
CA LEU A 52 8.50 -1.87 16.86
C LEU A 52 9.55 -1.88 15.75
N ILE A 53 9.50 -2.85 14.85
CA ILE A 53 10.42 -2.91 13.70
C ILE A 53 9.62 -2.65 12.43
N PHE A 54 9.92 -1.53 11.79
CA PHE A 54 9.41 -1.18 10.48
C PHE A 54 10.37 -1.69 9.42
N ILE A 55 9.85 -2.32 8.38
CA ILE A 55 10.68 -2.89 7.31
C ILE A 55 10.17 -2.47 5.94
N THR A 56 11.07 -2.63 4.97
CA THR A 56 10.75 -2.60 3.55
C THR A 56 10.96 -3.98 2.95
N THR A 57 9.96 -4.48 2.25
CA THR A 57 10.09 -5.68 1.45
C THR A 57 10.62 -5.31 0.06
N SER A 58 11.69 -5.97 -0.36
CA SER A 58 12.26 -5.78 -1.69
C SER A 58 11.34 -6.36 -2.77
N GLY A 59 11.46 -5.84 -3.99
CA GLY A 59 10.66 -6.26 -5.14
C GLY A 59 9.71 -5.18 -5.65
N LEU A 60 9.34 -5.33 -6.92
CA LEU A 60 8.58 -4.33 -7.67
C LEU A 60 7.23 -4.03 -7.01
N VAL A 61 6.46 -5.07 -6.65
CA VAL A 61 5.10 -4.90 -6.11
C VAL A 61 5.08 -4.11 -4.81
N TYR A 62 5.92 -4.48 -3.84
CA TYR A 62 6.02 -3.74 -2.58
C TYR A 62 6.53 -2.32 -2.79
N SER A 63 7.50 -2.14 -3.70
CA SER A 63 8.05 -0.81 -3.98
C SER A 63 7.03 0.12 -4.65
N VAL A 64 6.26 -0.39 -5.61
CA VAL A 64 5.16 0.34 -6.25
C VAL A 64 4.05 0.61 -5.24
N GLY A 65 3.70 -0.36 -4.39
CA GLY A 65 2.70 -0.20 -3.33
C GLY A 65 3.08 0.90 -2.34
N ARG A 66 4.33 0.88 -1.84
CA ARG A 66 4.90 1.95 -1.00
C ARG A 66 4.87 3.30 -1.70
N TYR A 67 5.29 3.35 -2.97
CA TYR A 67 5.23 4.56 -3.77
C TYR A 67 3.80 5.08 -3.84
N LEU A 68 2.84 4.29 -4.32
CA LEU A 68 1.45 4.69 -4.57
C LEU A 68 0.72 5.13 -3.30
N THR A 69 1.01 4.50 -2.17
CA THR A 69 0.39 4.81 -0.86
C THR A 69 1.16 5.87 -0.06
N GLU A 70 2.29 6.36 -0.58
CA GLU A 70 3.18 7.32 0.11
C GLU A 70 3.73 6.82 1.47
N ASN A 71 3.80 5.50 1.65
CA ASN A 71 4.41 4.91 2.84
C ASN A 71 5.90 4.62 2.60
N ALA A 72 6.75 4.97 3.57
CA ALA A 72 8.17 4.59 3.54
C ALA A 72 8.40 3.11 3.83
N TYR A 73 7.45 2.47 4.51
CA TYR A 73 7.48 1.08 4.96
C TYR A 73 6.24 0.35 4.47
N ASP A 74 6.33 -0.97 4.26
CA ASP A 74 5.17 -1.82 3.92
C ASP A 74 4.70 -2.67 5.08
N HIS A 75 5.51 -2.78 6.15
CA HIS A 75 5.20 -3.67 7.24
C HIS A 75 5.82 -3.20 8.56
N VAL A 76 5.17 -3.59 9.66
CA VAL A 76 5.62 -3.34 11.03
C VAL A 76 5.35 -4.57 11.89
N VAL A 77 6.30 -4.91 12.76
CA VAL A 77 6.21 -6.03 13.72
C VAL A 77 6.51 -5.57 15.14
N VAL A 78 6.15 -6.39 16.13
CA VAL A 78 6.44 -6.14 17.56
C VAL A 78 7.46 -7.14 18.06
N VAL A 79 8.48 -6.70 18.78
CA VAL A 79 9.46 -7.58 19.43
C VAL A 79 8.85 -8.14 20.71
N LEU A 80 8.81 -9.46 20.84
CA LEU A 80 8.20 -10.10 22.01
C LEU A 80 9.22 -10.53 23.07
N ASP A 81 10.40 -10.95 22.63
CA ASP A 81 11.52 -11.42 23.43
C ASP A 81 12.85 -11.21 22.66
N GLU A 82 13.94 -11.76 23.17
CA GLU A 82 15.30 -11.63 22.61
C GLU A 82 15.47 -12.24 21.22
N SER A 83 14.58 -13.16 20.82
CA SER A 83 14.74 -13.97 19.62
C SER A 83 13.54 -13.94 18.68
N THR A 84 12.38 -13.49 19.15
CA THR A 84 11.13 -13.54 18.39
C THR A 84 10.41 -12.20 18.27
N VAL A 85 9.72 -12.05 17.14
CA VAL A 85 8.78 -10.97 16.87
C VAL A 85 7.39 -11.52 16.60
N LEU A 86 6.37 -10.75 16.96
CA LEU A 86 5.00 -10.94 16.52
C LEU A 86 4.85 -10.35 15.11
N HIS A 87 4.62 -11.23 14.13
CA HIS A 87 4.36 -10.86 12.75
C HIS A 87 2.88 -11.01 12.43
N VAL A 88 2.21 -9.89 12.17
CA VAL A 88 0.79 -9.83 11.76
C VAL A 88 0.73 -9.73 10.24
N GLY A 89 0.83 -10.86 9.55
CA GLY A 89 0.86 -10.92 8.09
C GLY A 89 0.15 -12.17 7.55
N MET A 90 0.08 -12.32 6.23
CA MET A 90 -0.59 -13.47 5.62
C MET A 90 0.11 -14.81 5.97
N PRO A 91 -0.66 -15.89 6.21
CA PRO A 91 -2.12 -15.94 6.31
C PRO A 91 -2.67 -15.56 7.70
N SER A 92 -1.82 -15.60 8.73
CA SER A 92 -2.19 -15.41 10.14
C SER A 92 -1.05 -14.80 10.94
N VAL A 93 -1.39 -14.26 12.10
CA VAL A 93 -0.43 -13.77 13.08
C VAL A 93 0.41 -14.93 13.59
N LYS A 94 1.73 -14.80 13.50
CA LYS A 94 2.69 -15.84 13.92
C LYS A 94 3.95 -15.24 14.53
N LEU A 95 4.72 -16.09 15.20
CA LEU A 95 6.07 -15.77 15.65
C LEU A 95 7.03 -15.87 14.47
N MET A 96 8.01 -14.96 14.44
CA MET A 96 9.11 -14.98 13.47
C MET A 96 10.44 -14.70 14.16
N PRO A 97 11.57 -15.27 13.66
CA PRO A 97 12.89 -14.96 14.20
C PRO A 97 13.26 -13.49 14.02
N LEU A 98 13.68 -12.82 15.09
CA LEU A 98 14.04 -11.40 15.13
C LEU A 98 15.10 -11.05 14.08
N GLU A 99 16.19 -11.82 14.02
CA GLU A 99 17.33 -11.56 13.14
C GLU A 99 16.93 -11.48 11.66
N ARG A 100 15.92 -12.24 11.26
CA ARG A 100 15.41 -12.22 9.88
C ARG A 100 14.83 -10.85 9.50
N LEU A 101 14.17 -10.18 10.44
CA LEU A 101 13.59 -8.85 10.22
C LEU A 101 14.65 -7.76 10.27
N LEU A 102 15.77 -8.04 10.93
CA LEU A 102 16.90 -7.14 11.06
C LEU A 102 17.91 -7.26 9.91
N LEU A 103 17.68 -8.08 8.89
CA LEU A 103 18.59 -8.14 7.74
C LEU A 103 18.71 -6.76 7.04
N PRO A 104 19.93 -6.27 6.73
CA PRO A 104 20.15 -5.00 6.03
C PRO A 104 19.29 -4.76 4.79
N GLN A 105 19.05 -5.81 4.00
CA GLN A 105 18.23 -5.75 2.78
C GLN A 105 16.76 -5.38 3.04
N ARG A 106 16.26 -5.60 4.27
CA ARG A 106 14.92 -5.20 4.72
C ARG A 106 14.86 -3.72 5.11
N GLN A 107 16.01 -3.04 5.21
CA GLN A 107 16.14 -1.66 5.69
C GLN A 107 15.36 -1.40 6.99
N PRO A 108 15.60 -2.20 8.05
CA PRO A 108 14.84 -2.11 9.28
C PRO A 108 15.01 -0.76 9.96
N VAL A 109 13.91 -0.27 10.55
CA VAL A 109 13.91 0.87 11.46
C VAL A 109 13.24 0.44 12.76
N VAL A 110 14.02 0.46 13.83
CA VAL A 110 13.55 0.09 15.17
C VAL A 110 13.10 1.35 15.90
N LEU A 111 11.87 1.32 16.37
CA LEU A 111 11.23 2.38 17.15
C LEU A 111 10.83 1.86 18.51
N ARG A 112 11.05 2.67 19.56
CA ARG A 112 10.73 2.34 20.94
C ARG A 112 9.68 3.30 21.49
N VAL A 113 8.64 2.74 22.10
CA VAL A 113 7.63 3.51 22.84
C VAL A 113 7.97 3.41 24.33
N PRO A 114 8.14 4.53 25.06
CA PRO A 114 8.41 4.47 26.48
C PRO A 114 7.18 3.94 27.22
N MET A 115 7.35 2.80 27.88
CA MET A 115 6.34 2.14 28.71
C MET A 115 6.94 1.89 30.09
N SER A 116 6.13 2.07 31.14
CA SER A 116 6.49 1.54 32.45
C SER A 116 6.50 0.02 32.41
N GLU A 117 7.22 -0.63 33.33
CA GLU A 117 7.30 -2.10 33.37
C GLU A 117 5.91 -2.78 33.38
N PRO A 118 4.91 -2.33 34.17
CA PRO A 118 3.57 -2.91 34.12
C PRO A 118 2.86 -2.72 32.77
N GLU A 119 3.04 -1.57 32.11
CA GLU A 119 2.47 -1.30 30.79
C GLU A 119 3.13 -2.18 29.71
N LEU A 120 4.44 -2.37 29.80
CA LEU A 120 5.19 -3.24 28.90
C LEU A 120 4.75 -4.70 29.04
N GLN A 121 4.64 -5.22 30.26
CA GLN A 121 4.16 -6.58 30.50
C GLN A 121 2.73 -6.78 30.00
N LEU A 122 1.85 -5.80 30.23
CA LEU A 122 0.50 -5.82 29.69
C LEU A 122 0.49 -5.82 28.16
N PHE A 123 1.28 -4.94 27.53
CA PHE A 123 1.41 -4.84 26.08
C PHE A 123 1.88 -6.16 25.46
N LEU A 124 2.95 -6.76 26.01
CA LEU A 124 3.50 -8.02 25.52
C LEU A 124 2.51 -9.19 25.72
N ARG A 125 1.77 -9.22 26.83
CA ARG A 125 0.72 -10.22 27.08
C ARG A 125 -0.40 -10.10 26.05
N CYS A 126 -0.92 -8.89 25.81
CA CYS A 126 -1.96 -8.65 24.82
C CYS A 126 -1.47 -8.92 23.38
N ALA A 127 -0.22 -8.59 23.07
CA ALA A 127 0.40 -8.90 21.79
C ALA A 127 0.44 -10.42 21.53
N ARG A 128 0.82 -11.23 22.54
CA ARG A 128 0.81 -12.70 22.46
C ARG A 128 -0.58 -13.29 22.25
N GLN A 129 -1.64 -12.64 22.75
CA GLN A 129 -3.02 -13.09 22.52
C GLN A 129 -3.45 -13.00 21.05
N LEU A 130 -2.73 -12.23 20.21
CA LEU A 130 -3.01 -12.17 18.78
C LEU A 130 -2.47 -13.38 18.00
N ILE A 131 -1.62 -14.21 18.58
CA ILE A 131 -1.03 -15.36 17.89
C ILE A 131 -2.15 -16.30 17.44
N GLY A 132 -2.15 -16.65 16.14
CA GLY A 132 -3.19 -17.48 15.53
C GLY A 132 -4.39 -16.70 14.97
N CYS A 133 -4.55 -15.41 15.29
CA CYS A 133 -5.55 -14.57 14.62
C CYS A 133 -5.28 -14.49 13.12
N LYS A 134 -6.34 -14.30 12.32
CA LYS A 134 -6.22 -14.21 10.86
C LYS A 134 -5.63 -12.86 10.44
N TYR A 135 -4.98 -12.83 9.29
CA TYR A 135 -4.66 -11.56 8.65
C TYR A 135 -5.86 -11.07 7.82
N ASP A 136 -6.25 -9.81 8.01
CA ASP A 136 -7.38 -9.22 7.27
C ASP A 136 -6.93 -8.72 5.89
N VAL A 137 -6.79 -9.67 4.95
CA VAL A 137 -6.35 -9.42 3.57
C VAL A 137 -7.27 -8.42 2.87
N ALA A 138 -8.59 -8.60 3.00
CA ALA A 138 -9.58 -7.78 2.32
C ALA A 138 -9.47 -6.33 2.79
N ARG A 139 -9.42 -6.11 4.10
CA ARG A 139 -9.29 -4.77 4.67
C ARG A 139 -7.94 -4.14 4.37
N ALA A 140 -6.85 -4.92 4.31
CA ALA A 140 -5.54 -4.42 3.91
C ALA A 140 -5.55 -3.88 2.47
N TYR A 141 -6.14 -4.60 1.50
CA TYR A 141 -6.29 -4.10 0.14
C TYR A 141 -7.20 -2.87 0.06
N GLN A 142 -8.29 -2.88 0.84
CA GLN A 142 -9.21 -1.75 0.91
C GLN A 142 -8.55 -0.49 1.52
N LEU A 143 -7.65 -0.65 2.49
CA LEU A 143 -6.82 0.44 3.02
C LEU A 143 -5.85 0.94 1.95
N MET A 144 -5.13 0.04 1.26
CA MET A 144 -4.23 0.41 0.18
C MET A 144 -4.95 1.24 -0.89
N LEU A 145 -6.12 0.79 -1.35
CA LEU A 145 -6.93 1.54 -2.33
C LEU A 145 -7.28 2.94 -1.83
N ARG A 146 -7.74 3.08 -0.57
CA ARG A 146 -8.06 4.38 0.03
C ARG A 146 -6.85 5.31 0.09
N LEU A 147 -5.69 4.79 0.49
CA LEU A 147 -4.44 5.56 0.51
C LEU A 147 -4.05 6.05 -0.88
N VAL A 148 -4.18 5.19 -1.90
CA VAL A 148 -3.93 5.58 -3.30
C VAL A 148 -4.90 6.67 -3.75
N LEU A 149 -6.20 6.52 -3.47
CA LEU A 149 -7.21 7.53 -3.81
C LEU A 149 -6.97 8.86 -3.08
N LYS A 150 -6.66 8.81 -1.78
CA LYS A 150 -6.28 9.98 -0.96
C LYS A 150 -5.12 10.72 -1.59
N ARG A 151 -4.08 10.00 -2.00
CA ARG A 151 -2.92 10.59 -2.66
C ARG A 151 -3.24 11.17 -4.04
N MET A 152 -4.05 10.48 -4.83
CA MET A 152 -4.37 10.90 -6.20
C MET A 152 -5.31 12.10 -6.25
N THR A 153 -6.22 12.21 -5.29
CA THR A 153 -7.33 13.19 -5.34
C THR A 153 -7.30 14.20 -4.20
N GLY A 154 -6.39 14.03 -3.23
CA GLY A 154 -6.34 14.83 -1.99
C GLY A 154 -7.44 14.48 -0.99
N SER A 155 -8.37 13.59 -1.32
CA SER A 155 -9.49 13.19 -0.46
C SER A 155 -9.81 11.70 -0.63
N THR A 156 -10.60 11.10 0.26
CA THR A 156 -11.07 9.72 0.08
C THR A 156 -12.60 9.74 -0.02
N PRO A 157 -13.17 9.48 -1.21
CA PRO A 157 -14.63 9.47 -1.38
C PRO A 157 -15.29 8.20 -0.81
N LEU A 158 -14.48 7.24 -0.35
CA LEU A 158 -14.95 5.95 0.17
C LEU A 158 -15.30 6.06 1.65
N PRO A 159 -16.33 5.32 2.11
CA PRO A 159 -16.67 5.26 3.53
C PRO A 159 -15.50 4.69 4.34
N LYS A 160 -15.42 5.09 5.61
CA LYS A 160 -14.41 4.61 6.56
C LYS A 160 -14.52 3.10 6.71
N LEU A 161 -13.36 2.45 6.85
CA LEU A 161 -13.30 1.04 7.18
C LEU A 161 -13.79 0.82 8.61
N PRO A 162 -14.68 -0.15 8.85
CA PRO A 162 -15.02 -0.52 10.21
C PRO A 162 -13.78 -1.15 10.86
N LEU A 163 -13.39 -0.62 12.02
CA LEU A 163 -12.40 -1.24 12.91
C LEU A 163 -13.16 -1.89 14.06
N ASP A 164 -13.39 -3.20 13.95
CA ASP A 164 -13.94 -3.97 15.06
C ASP A 164 -12.80 -4.53 15.93
N VAL A 165 -12.69 -4.01 17.15
CA VAL A 165 -11.69 -4.48 18.13
C VAL A 165 -11.95 -5.89 18.62
N LYS A 166 -13.15 -6.44 18.40
CA LYS A 166 -13.51 -7.83 18.70
C LYS A 166 -13.24 -8.78 17.52
N SER A 167 -12.80 -8.24 16.38
CA SER A 167 -12.46 -9.04 15.21
C SER A 167 -11.30 -10.01 15.51
N ASN A 168 -11.40 -11.23 14.96
CA ASN A 168 -10.31 -12.20 14.96
C ASN A 168 -9.41 -12.07 13.71
N ALA A 169 -9.51 -10.93 12.99
CA ALA A 169 -8.71 -10.63 11.81
C ALA A 169 -8.10 -9.23 11.91
N TRP A 170 -6.79 -9.15 11.67
CA TRP A 170 -6.01 -7.92 11.92
C TRP A 170 -5.10 -7.54 10.76
N ILE A 171 -4.86 -6.24 10.64
CA ILE A 171 -3.77 -5.65 9.86
C ILE A 171 -2.65 -5.29 10.83
N CYS A 172 -1.38 -5.41 10.40
CA CYS A 172 -0.22 -5.11 11.24
C CYS A 172 -0.28 -3.73 11.91
N SER A 173 -0.48 -2.65 11.16
CA SER A 173 -0.58 -1.29 11.74
C SER A 173 -1.75 -1.12 12.70
N ASP A 174 -2.94 -1.64 12.34
CA ASP A 174 -4.14 -1.53 13.18
C ASP A 174 -3.92 -2.19 14.54
N SER A 175 -3.47 -3.45 14.53
CA SER A 175 -3.23 -4.22 15.75
C SER A 175 -2.26 -3.49 16.68
N ILE A 176 -1.17 -2.95 16.13
CA ILE A 176 -0.14 -2.27 16.93
C ILE A 176 -0.65 -0.93 17.49
N ILE A 177 -1.35 -0.11 16.71
CA ILE A 177 -1.92 1.15 17.25
C ILE A 177 -2.96 0.84 18.33
N VAL A 178 -3.83 -0.15 18.12
CA VAL A 178 -4.85 -0.55 19.11
C VAL A 178 -4.19 -1.07 20.39
N LEU A 179 -3.19 -1.94 20.29
CA LEU A 179 -2.43 -2.44 21.44
C LEU A 179 -1.74 -1.30 22.20
N LEU A 180 -1.01 -0.42 21.51
CA LEU A 180 -0.32 0.70 22.15
C LEU A 180 -1.31 1.67 22.82
N ALA A 181 -2.43 1.98 22.17
CA ALA A 181 -3.48 2.82 22.76
C ALA A 181 -4.10 2.15 23.99
N GLY A 182 -4.33 0.84 23.95
CA GLY A 182 -4.91 0.06 25.05
C GLY A 182 -3.97 -0.08 26.25
N CYS A 183 -2.67 -0.27 26.01
CA CYS A 183 -1.70 -0.65 27.05
C CYS A 183 -0.81 0.50 27.55
N CYS A 184 -0.56 1.54 26.76
CA CYS A 184 0.34 2.64 27.11
C CYS A 184 -0.41 3.97 27.28
N LYS A 185 -0.44 4.51 28.51
CA LYS A 185 -1.14 5.77 28.82
C LYS A 185 -0.54 6.97 28.07
N ALA A 186 0.79 7.04 28.00
CA ALA A 186 1.49 8.10 27.29
C ALA A 186 1.17 8.08 25.78
N PHE A 187 1.14 6.88 25.18
CA PHE A 187 0.83 6.74 23.75
C PHE A 187 -0.62 7.12 23.45
N ARG A 188 -1.55 6.73 24.32
CA ARG A 188 -2.96 7.14 24.19
C ARG A 188 -3.13 8.65 24.19
N LYS A 189 -2.45 9.37 25.11
CA LYS A 189 -2.45 10.84 25.14
C LYS A 189 -1.88 11.43 23.85
N ALA A 190 -0.76 10.88 23.36
CA ALA A 190 -0.14 11.30 22.10
C ALA A 190 -1.06 11.07 20.89
N LEU A 191 -1.78 9.94 20.85
CA LEU A 191 -2.73 9.62 19.79
C LEU A 191 -3.92 10.61 19.78
N VAL A 192 -4.46 10.96 20.96
CA VAL A 192 -5.52 11.97 21.08
C VAL A 192 -5.04 13.34 20.62
N LYS A 193 -3.85 13.75 21.03
CA LYS A 193 -3.22 15.01 20.59
C LYS A 193 -3.00 15.02 19.07
N ALA A 194 -2.41 13.96 18.52
CA ALA A 194 -2.17 13.84 17.09
C ALA A 194 -3.48 13.85 16.28
N ARG A 195 -4.56 13.25 16.80
CA ARG A 195 -5.90 13.34 16.18
C ARG A 195 -6.41 14.78 16.06
N GLN A 196 -6.09 15.64 17.03
CA GLN A 196 -6.52 17.04 17.04
C GLN A 196 -5.68 17.91 16.10
N GLU A 197 -4.38 17.60 15.97
CA GLU A 197 -3.42 18.42 15.23
C GLU A 197 -3.19 17.94 13.78
N THR A 198 -3.58 16.71 13.44
CA THR A 198 -3.37 16.16 12.10
C THR A 198 -4.42 15.12 11.70
N GLU A 199 -4.52 14.90 10.39
CA GLU A 199 -5.38 13.86 9.83
C GLU A 199 -4.69 12.49 9.87
N LEU A 200 -4.91 11.74 10.94
CA LEU A 200 -4.47 10.35 11.00
C LEU A 200 -5.39 9.44 10.16
N ASP A 201 -4.80 8.50 9.44
CA ASP A 201 -5.51 7.57 8.56
C ASP A 201 -6.40 6.62 9.37
N ILE A 202 -6.00 6.24 10.59
CA ILE A 202 -6.88 5.45 11.48
C ILE A 202 -8.22 6.13 11.76
N PHE A 203 -8.26 7.47 11.84
CA PHE A 203 -9.49 8.23 12.09
C PHE A 203 -10.20 8.69 10.81
N THR A 204 -9.46 8.94 9.74
CA THR A 204 -10.02 9.44 8.46
C THR A 204 -10.41 8.31 7.51
N LEU A 205 -9.66 7.22 7.47
CA LEU A 205 -9.87 6.05 6.61
C LEU A 205 -10.43 4.85 7.37
N GLY A 206 -10.38 4.86 8.71
CA GLY A 206 -10.82 3.75 9.56
C GLY A 206 -9.81 2.61 9.69
N SER A 207 -8.56 2.83 9.26
CA SER A 207 -7.45 1.88 9.43
C SER A 207 -6.12 2.63 9.37
N ALA A 208 -5.18 2.25 10.23
CA ALA A 208 -3.90 2.88 10.43
C ALA A 208 -2.95 2.61 9.26
N SER A 209 -2.29 3.66 8.78
CA SER A 209 -1.17 3.53 7.83
C SER A 209 0.19 3.52 8.55
N MET A 210 1.28 3.20 7.85
CA MET A 210 2.62 3.34 8.43
C MET A 210 2.97 4.81 8.70
N THR A 211 2.39 5.74 7.92
CA THR A 211 2.59 7.18 8.14
C THR A 211 1.95 7.69 9.43
N ASP A 212 0.94 7.01 10.00
CA ASP A 212 0.33 7.45 11.27
C ASP A 212 1.35 7.42 12.41
N PHE A 213 2.22 6.42 12.47
CA PHE A 213 3.31 6.38 13.45
C PHE A 213 4.27 7.56 13.30
N GLN A 214 4.58 7.94 12.06
CA GLN A 214 5.44 9.09 11.77
C GLN A 214 4.78 10.41 12.16
N ARG A 215 3.47 10.55 11.88
CA ARG A 215 2.68 11.73 12.26
C ARG A 215 2.58 11.86 13.77
N ILE A 216 2.25 10.79 14.48
CA ILE A 216 2.21 10.76 15.96
C ILE A 216 3.58 11.16 16.54
N ARG A 217 4.67 10.58 16.02
CA ARG A 217 6.04 10.96 16.42
C ARG A 217 6.35 12.42 16.13
N ARG A 218 5.90 12.99 15.01
CA ARG A 218 6.14 14.40 14.68
C ARG A 218 5.48 15.33 15.69
N ILE A 219 4.25 15.01 16.11
CA ILE A 219 3.50 15.79 17.11
C ILE A 219 4.07 15.64 18.52
N GLN A 220 4.55 14.44 18.87
CA GLN A 220 5.15 14.18 20.17
C GLN A 220 6.42 13.32 20.03
N PRO A 221 7.59 13.92 19.76
CA PRO A 221 8.83 13.19 19.45
C PRO A 221 9.27 12.20 20.54
N GLY A 222 8.98 12.51 21.81
CA GLY A 222 9.32 11.64 22.94
C GLY A 222 8.49 10.36 23.04
N ILE A 223 7.36 10.23 22.32
CA ILE A 223 6.51 9.04 22.43
C ILE A 223 6.99 7.87 21.58
N ILE A 224 7.76 8.14 20.53
CA ILE A 224 8.32 7.13 19.65
C ILE A 224 9.75 7.55 19.37
N SER A 225 10.69 6.98 20.11
CA SER A 225 12.12 7.21 19.91
C SER A 225 12.69 6.20 18.93
N ARG A 226 13.75 6.57 18.21
CA ARG A 226 14.44 5.65 17.31
C ARG A 226 15.55 4.94 18.08
N VAL A 227 15.64 3.62 17.93
CA VAL A 227 16.80 2.85 18.41
C VAL A 227 17.87 2.89 17.30
N PRO A 228 19.08 3.40 17.59
CA PRO A 228 20.14 3.44 16.59
C PRO A 228 20.65 2.03 16.32
N LEU A 229 20.64 1.61 15.05
CA LEU A 229 21.28 0.38 14.60
C LEU A 229 22.71 0.68 14.10
N PRO A 230 23.62 -0.31 14.05
CA PRO A 230 25.01 -0.10 13.63
C PRO A 230 25.13 0.47 12.21
N VAL A 231 25.50 1.75 12.08
CA VAL A 231 25.34 2.53 10.82
C VAL A 231 26.04 1.91 9.60
N VAL A 232 27.14 1.19 9.80
CA VAL A 232 27.97 0.63 8.71
C VAL A 232 27.15 -0.23 7.74
N ASN A 233 26.12 -0.91 8.24
CA ASN A 233 25.34 -1.88 7.45
C ASN A 233 23.86 -1.48 7.28
N TYR A 234 23.40 -0.38 7.85
CA TYR A 234 21.98 0.00 7.83
C TYR A 234 21.74 1.36 7.20
N THR A 235 20.74 1.42 6.31
CA THR A 235 20.29 2.70 5.76
C THR A 235 19.47 3.46 6.81
N LEU A 236 19.87 4.70 7.13
CA LEU A 236 19.18 5.52 8.12
C LEU A 236 17.74 5.85 7.73
N THR A 237 17.44 6.01 6.43
CA THR A 237 16.07 6.24 5.97
C THR A 237 15.85 5.45 4.70
N PRO A 238 14.75 4.67 4.58
CA PRO A 238 14.46 4.00 3.33
C PRO A 238 14.38 5.04 2.21
N ARG A 239 15.22 4.90 1.19
CA ARG A 239 15.20 5.80 0.05
C ARG A 239 13.93 5.54 -0.75
N GLN A 240 12.98 6.47 -0.74
CA GLN A 240 11.89 6.46 -1.73
C GLN A 240 12.53 6.61 -3.11
N ARG A 241 12.47 5.55 -3.93
CA ARG A 241 12.96 5.63 -5.31
C ARG A 241 11.96 6.44 -6.13
N SER A 242 12.49 7.27 -7.03
CA SER A 242 11.67 7.94 -8.03
C SER A 242 10.90 6.91 -8.85
N TRP A 243 9.68 7.26 -9.28
CA TRP A 243 8.86 6.37 -10.10
C TRP A 243 9.58 5.91 -11.38
N ARG A 244 10.47 6.75 -11.91
CA ARG A 244 11.28 6.46 -13.10
C ARG A 244 12.20 5.26 -12.89
N ALA A 245 12.67 5.05 -11.65
CA ALA A 245 13.52 3.92 -11.30
C ALA A 245 12.77 2.57 -11.40
N TYR A 246 11.44 2.58 -11.40
CA TYR A 246 10.63 1.37 -11.56
C TYR A 246 10.30 1.04 -13.01
N ILE A 247 10.54 1.94 -13.97
CA ILE A 247 10.22 1.68 -15.39
C ILE A 247 10.93 0.42 -15.90
N PRO A 248 12.25 0.22 -15.69
CA PRO A 248 12.93 -0.98 -16.20
C PRO A 248 12.44 -2.27 -15.52
N GLU A 249 12.07 -2.20 -14.24
CA GLU A 249 11.48 -3.33 -13.52
C GLU A 249 10.08 -3.66 -14.06
N MET A 250 9.24 -2.66 -14.31
CA MET A 250 7.91 -2.79 -14.94
C MET A 250 8.00 -3.36 -16.37
N VAL A 251 8.99 -2.92 -17.15
CA VAL A 251 9.19 -3.42 -18.52
C VAL A 251 9.61 -4.89 -18.49
N ARG A 252 10.61 -5.26 -17.66
CA ARG A 252 11.00 -6.66 -17.48
C ARG A 252 9.84 -7.51 -16.99
N PHE A 253 9.07 -6.98 -16.06
CA PHE A 253 7.87 -7.63 -15.55
C PHE A 253 6.86 -7.92 -16.67
N ALA A 254 6.54 -6.91 -17.48
CA ALA A 254 5.62 -7.04 -18.61
C ALA A 254 6.15 -8.03 -19.66
N GLN A 255 7.46 -8.01 -19.93
CA GLN A 255 8.13 -8.97 -20.81
C GLN A 255 8.00 -10.40 -20.26
N SER A 256 8.31 -10.63 -18.98
CA SER A 256 8.19 -11.96 -18.39
C SER A 256 6.76 -12.51 -18.42
N VAL A 257 5.76 -11.65 -18.23
CA VAL A 257 4.34 -12.03 -18.39
C VAL A 257 4.00 -12.34 -19.86
N GLN A 258 4.46 -11.51 -20.79
CA GLN A 258 4.25 -11.71 -22.22
C GLN A 258 4.90 -13.00 -22.73
N ASP A 259 6.10 -13.31 -22.26
CA ASP A 259 6.87 -14.49 -22.64
C ASP A 259 6.36 -15.76 -21.94
N GLY A 260 5.31 -15.66 -21.11
CA GLY A 260 4.73 -16.78 -20.37
C GLY A 260 5.62 -17.35 -19.26
N THR A 261 6.81 -16.76 -19.05
CA THR A 261 7.75 -17.15 -17.97
C THR A 261 7.21 -16.81 -16.58
N LEU A 262 6.32 -15.80 -16.50
CA LEU A 262 5.63 -15.40 -15.28
C LEU A 262 4.10 -15.47 -15.50
N LYS A 263 3.43 -16.42 -14.85
CA LYS A 263 1.96 -16.48 -14.88
C LYS A 263 1.39 -15.36 -14.01
N TRP A 264 0.69 -14.38 -14.60
CA TRP A 264 0.05 -13.30 -13.85
C TRP A 264 -1.19 -13.83 -13.11
N PRO A 265 -1.11 -13.99 -11.79
CA PRO A 265 -2.11 -14.74 -11.05
C PRO A 265 -3.32 -13.88 -10.63
N LEU A 266 -3.20 -12.55 -10.70
CA LEU A 266 -4.31 -11.61 -10.48
C LEU A 266 -5.26 -11.47 -11.70
N LEU A 267 -4.95 -12.12 -12.84
CA LEU A 267 -5.88 -12.29 -13.97
C LEU A 267 -6.31 -13.75 -14.12
N ALA A 268 -6.00 -14.61 -13.15
CA ALA A 268 -6.53 -15.96 -13.12
C ALA A 268 -8.07 -15.87 -13.13
N PRO A 269 -8.76 -16.50 -14.09
CA PRO A 269 -10.22 -16.41 -14.25
C PRO A 269 -10.98 -16.72 -12.95
N GLU A 270 -10.39 -17.55 -12.09
CA GLU A 270 -10.97 -18.03 -10.86
C GLU A 270 -11.00 -16.97 -9.73
N VAL A 271 -10.11 -15.97 -9.75
CA VAL A 271 -9.95 -15.00 -8.65
C VAL A 271 -10.71 -13.71 -8.92
N PHE A 272 -10.72 -13.23 -10.16
CA PHE A 272 -11.47 -12.05 -10.57
C PHE A 272 -12.22 -12.30 -11.88
N PRO A 273 -13.25 -13.17 -11.88
CA PRO A 273 -13.94 -13.57 -13.10
C PRO A 273 -14.46 -12.38 -13.89
N LYS A 274 -14.99 -11.36 -13.21
CA LYS A 274 -15.47 -10.11 -13.85
C LYS A 274 -14.35 -9.23 -14.40
N VAL A 275 -13.19 -9.17 -13.74
CA VAL A 275 -12.05 -8.40 -14.26
C VAL A 275 -11.43 -9.12 -15.44
N HIS A 276 -11.37 -10.46 -15.38
CA HIS A 276 -10.95 -11.30 -16.48
C HIS A 276 -11.91 -11.18 -17.66
N GLU A 277 -13.23 -11.27 -17.43
CA GLU A 277 -14.28 -11.07 -18.43
C GLU A 277 -14.23 -9.67 -19.07
N ILE A 278 -13.99 -8.62 -18.27
CA ILE A 278 -13.77 -7.26 -18.78
C ILE A 278 -12.44 -7.15 -19.55
N ALA A 279 -11.37 -7.79 -19.08
CA ALA A 279 -10.06 -7.79 -19.73
C ALA A 279 -10.03 -8.64 -21.02
N THR A 280 -10.84 -9.69 -21.11
CA THR A 280 -11.06 -10.46 -22.33
C THR A 280 -12.04 -9.77 -23.27
N ALA A 281 -12.95 -8.93 -22.74
CA ALA A 281 -13.85 -8.09 -23.50
C ALA A 281 -13.20 -6.78 -24.03
N ILE A 282 -12.01 -6.40 -23.57
CA ILE A 282 -11.30 -5.18 -23.97
C ILE A 282 -9.90 -5.50 -24.50
N PRO A 283 -9.52 -4.96 -25.66
CA PRO A 283 -9.84 -5.46 -27.01
C PRO A 283 -8.98 -6.69 -27.39
N PRO A 284 -9.26 -7.38 -28.52
CA PRO A 284 -8.92 -8.79 -28.69
C PRO A 284 -7.42 -9.07 -28.78
N THR A 285 -7.06 -10.32 -28.45
CA THR A 285 -5.73 -10.92 -28.66
C THR A 285 -5.14 -10.66 -30.04
N SER A 286 -5.99 -10.41 -31.05
CA SER A 286 -5.66 -10.06 -32.45
C SER A 286 -4.99 -8.70 -32.66
N TRP A 287 -4.85 -7.86 -31.64
CA TRP A 287 -4.19 -6.58 -31.82
C TRP A 287 -2.68 -6.72 -32.05
N PRO A 288 -2.13 -6.10 -33.11
CA PRO A 288 -0.69 -6.03 -33.30
C PRO A 288 -0.02 -5.39 -32.08
N VAL A 289 1.18 -5.87 -31.73
CA VAL A 289 1.97 -5.40 -30.58
C VAL A 289 2.07 -3.86 -30.54
N LYS A 290 2.25 -3.24 -31.71
CA LYS A 290 2.27 -1.78 -31.88
C LYS A 290 1.01 -1.09 -31.32
N ARG A 291 -0.17 -1.68 -31.53
CA ARG A 291 -1.47 -1.14 -31.12
C ARG A 291 -1.72 -1.32 -29.62
N LYS A 292 -1.27 -2.45 -29.04
CA LYS A 292 -1.30 -2.70 -27.59
C LYS A 292 -0.40 -1.70 -26.84
N ILE A 293 0.82 -1.48 -27.33
CA ILE A 293 1.75 -0.47 -26.79
C ILE A 293 1.16 0.93 -26.92
N GLN A 294 0.51 1.26 -28.05
CA GLN A 294 -0.15 2.54 -28.24
C GLN A 294 -1.26 2.78 -27.22
N VAL A 295 -2.15 1.81 -27.01
CA VAL A 295 -3.26 1.94 -26.06
C VAL A 295 -2.78 1.95 -24.62
N LEU A 296 -1.78 1.13 -24.26
CA LEU A 296 -1.15 1.23 -22.95
C LEU A 296 -0.49 2.61 -22.74
N GLY A 297 0.16 3.15 -23.78
CA GLY A 297 0.69 4.51 -23.80
C GLY A 297 -0.40 5.56 -23.59
N TYR A 298 -1.55 5.45 -24.27
CA TYR A 298 -2.68 6.35 -24.09
C TYR A 298 -3.30 6.25 -22.69
N VAL A 299 -3.42 5.04 -22.13
CA VAL A 299 -3.91 4.83 -20.76
C VAL A 299 -2.93 5.42 -19.74
N ILE A 300 -1.63 5.22 -19.90
CA ILE A 300 -0.61 5.81 -19.01
C ILE A 300 -0.62 7.34 -19.12
N VAL A 301 -0.67 7.90 -20.33
CA VAL A 301 -0.76 9.35 -20.56
C VAL A 301 -2.05 9.89 -19.95
N PHE A 302 -3.19 9.23 -20.15
CA PHE A 302 -4.48 9.60 -19.59
C PHE A 302 -4.47 9.57 -18.05
N LEU A 303 -3.93 8.52 -17.44
CA LEU A 303 -3.74 8.42 -15.99
C LEU A 303 -2.76 9.48 -15.47
N THR A 304 -1.74 9.84 -16.25
CA THR A 304 -0.78 10.90 -15.91
C THR A 304 -1.41 12.29 -16.05
N MET A 305 -2.28 12.51 -17.04
CA MET A 305 -3.07 13.73 -17.21
C MET A 305 -4.11 13.86 -16.09
N LEU A 306 -4.80 12.77 -15.73
CA LEU A 306 -5.69 12.69 -14.57
C LEU A 306 -4.94 13.02 -13.27
N ARG A 307 -3.74 12.46 -13.09
CA ARG A 307 -2.85 12.73 -11.95
C ARG A 307 -2.41 14.20 -11.88
N ARG A 308 -2.37 14.93 -13.00
CA ARG A 308 -2.01 16.35 -13.04
C ARG A 308 -3.18 17.30 -12.82
N GLY A 309 -4.41 16.82 -12.65
CA GLY A 309 -5.60 17.52 -12.11
C GLY A 309 -6.10 18.77 -12.86
N LEU A 310 -5.21 19.73 -13.11
CA LEU A 310 -5.47 21.00 -13.77
C LEU A 310 -5.69 20.88 -15.29
N THR A 311 -5.00 19.95 -15.97
CA THR A 311 -5.13 19.83 -17.42
C THR A 311 -6.40 19.09 -17.82
N VAL A 312 -6.76 18.00 -17.14
CA VAL A 312 -8.01 17.27 -17.46
C VAL A 312 -9.23 18.11 -17.12
N ARG A 313 -9.25 18.80 -15.98
CA ARG A 313 -10.36 19.72 -15.66
C ARG A 313 -10.49 20.82 -16.72
N ARG A 314 -9.38 21.42 -17.20
CA ARG A 314 -9.40 22.41 -18.29
C ARG A 314 -9.82 21.82 -19.63
N VAL A 315 -9.36 20.62 -19.98
CA VAL A 315 -9.72 19.95 -21.24
C VAL A 315 -11.20 19.54 -21.22
N LEU A 316 -11.72 19.06 -20.10
CA LEU A 316 -13.14 18.73 -19.94
C LEU A 316 -14.00 20.00 -19.99
N LEU A 317 -13.59 21.08 -19.30
CA LEU A 317 -14.26 22.39 -19.40
C LEU A 317 -14.25 22.91 -20.83
N ARG A 318 -13.12 22.85 -21.53
CA ARG A 318 -13.01 23.25 -22.95
C ARG A 318 -13.87 22.38 -23.86
N ALA A 319 -13.95 21.08 -23.61
CA ALA A 319 -14.82 20.18 -24.38
C ALA A 319 -16.30 20.50 -24.14
N VAL A 320 -16.70 20.80 -22.91
CA VAL A 320 -18.06 21.24 -22.56
C VAL A 320 -18.37 22.61 -23.19
N GLU A 321 -17.45 23.57 -23.12
CA GLU A 321 -17.58 24.88 -23.78
C GLU A 321 -17.79 24.73 -25.29
N VAL A 322 -17.02 23.88 -25.96
CA VAL A 322 -17.14 23.63 -27.41
C VAL A 322 -18.47 22.94 -27.76
N LEU A 323 -18.92 21.98 -26.94
CA LEU A 323 -20.22 21.32 -27.11
C LEU A 323 -21.37 22.32 -26.96
N MET A 324 -21.32 23.18 -25.95
CA MET A 324 -22.32 24.23 -25.72
C MET A 324 -22.34 25.25 -26.87
N LEU A 325 -21.17 25.69 -27.35
CA LEU A 325 -21.06 26.57 -28.52
C LEU A 325 -21.68 25.95 -29.78
N ARG A 326 -21.42 24.67 -30.02
CA ARG A 326 -21.97 23.95 -31.19
C ARG A 326 -23.49 23.80 -31.08
N TYR A 327 -24.00 23.52 -29.88
CA TYR A 327 -25.43 23.43 -29.61
C TYR A 327 -26.13 24.78 -29.84
N VAL A 328 -25.57 25.88 -29.33
CA VAL A 328 -26.09 27.24 -29.54
C VAL A 328 -26.05 27.60 -31.03
N ALA A 329 -24.94 27.34 -31.73
CA ALA A 329 -24.84 27.61 -33.16
C ALA A 329 -25.89 26.83 -33.97
N GLN A 330 -26.13 25.56 -33.64
CA GLN A 330 -27.19 24.77 -34.28
C GLN A 330 -28.58 25.34 -34.02
N HIS A 331 -28.89 25.76 -32.80
CA HIS A 331 -30.18 26.36 -32.49
C HIS A 331 -30.37 27.75 -33.13
N VAL A 332 -29.32 28.56 -33.21
CA VAL A 332 -29.37 29.84 -33.94
C VAL A 332 -29.60 29.59 -35.43
N MET A 333 -28.90 28.63 -36.04
CA MET A 333 -29.11 28.26 -37.44
C MET A 333 -30.53 27.78 -37.72
N LEU A 334 -31.07 26.91 -36.85
CA LEU A 334 -32.46 26.44 -36.95
C LEU A 334 -33.47 27.59 -36.78
N HIS A 335 -33.18 28.54 -35.88
CA HIS A 335 -34.03 29.72 -35.67
C HIS A 335 -34.00 30.66 -36.88
N LEU A 336 -32.83 30.89 -37.47
CA LEU A 336 -32.68 31.69 -38.69
C LEU A 336 -33.37 31.04 -39.90
N GLN A 337 -33.33 29.70 -39.99
CA GLN A 337 -34.01 28.95 -41.06
C GLN A 337 -35.54 28.91 -40.89
N SER A 338 -36.03 28.97 -39.66
CA SER A 338 -37.48 28.99 -39.36
C SER A 338 -38.08 30.39 -39.30
N SER A 339 -37.25 31.43 -39.18
CA SER A 339 -37.70 32.81 -39.23
C SER A 339 -37.99 33.25 -40.67
N SER A 340 -39.26 33.53 -40.95
CA SER A 340 -39.75 34.03 -42.25
C SER A 340 -39.13 35.36 -42.69
N ALA A 341 -38.38 36.04 -41.81
CA ALA A 341 -37.72 37.31 -42.08
C ALA A 341 -36.55 37.23 -43.09
N PHE A 342 -35.98 36.05 -43.32
CA PHE A 342 -34.88 35.85 -44.29
C PHE A 342 -35.33 35.31 -45.66
N GLY A 343 -36.62 35.04 -45.84
CA GLY A 343 -37.15 34.47 -47.08
C GLY A 343 -37.38 35.45 -48.24
N THR A 344 -37.19 36.76 -48.05
CA THR A 344 -37.55 37.78 -49.05
C THR A 344 -36.36 38.53 -49.68
N ALA A 345 -35.12 38.23 -49.30
CA ALA A 345 -33.95 38.73 -50.01
C ALA A 345 -33.60 37.80 -51.19
N LYS A 346 -34.43 37.85 -52.25
CA LYS A 346 -34.04 37.32 -53.56
C LYS A 346 -32.94 38.21 -54.15
N LEU A 347 -31.76 37.63 -54.36
CA LEU A 347 -30.75 38.13 -55.30
C LEU A 347 -31.17 37.83 -56.74
#